data_AF-A0A1S4D496-F1
#
_entry.id   AF-A0A1S4D496-F1
#
_cell.length_a   1.000
_cell.length_b   1.000
_cell.length_c   1.000
_cell.angle_alpha   90.00
_cell.angle_beta   90.00
_cell.angle_gamma   90.00
#
_symmetry.space_group_name_H-M   'P 1'
#
loop_
_entity.id
_entity.type
_entity.pdbx_description
1 polymer ?
#
loop_
_entity_poly.entity_id
_entity_poly.type
_entity_poly.pdbx_seq_one_letter_code
_entity_poly.pdbx_strand_id
1 'polypeptide(L)'
;MNLLFAGSSGSLNLLEFPSSPAIEEYQSEIITESTQTYIEEGQVYQDKQTVAAAMKNYSVMHKFQFRVKRSSHRSYWLICVAESCKWHFKATSINDSAMFKIRSFSRQHT
;
A
#
# COMPACT_ATOMS: atom_id res chain seq x y z
N MET A 1 -44.21 51.95 -23.61
CA MET A 1 -45.35 51.03 -23.42
C MET A 1 -44.84 49.79 -22.71
N ASN A 2 -45.50 49.43 -21.61
CA ASN A 2 -45.25 48.26 -20.74
C ASN A 2 -45.16 46.94 -21.55
N LEU A 3 -44.49 45.86 -21.13
CA LEU A 3 -44.60 45.14 -19.86
C LEU A 3 -43.34 44.27 -19.53
N LEU A 4 -43.14 44.08 -18.23
CA LEU A 4 -42.24 43.12 -17.53
C LEU A 4 -42.64 41.66 -17.86
N PHE A 5 -41.78 40.62 -17.76
CA PHE A 5 -41.39 39.92 -16.52
C PHE A 5 -40.16 38.99 -16.69
N ALA A 6 -39.56 38.67 -15.54
CA ALA A 6 -38.26 38.04 -15.25
C ALA A 6 -38.13 36.53 -15.56
N GLY A 7 -36.88 36.06 -15.62
CA GLY A 7 -36.54 34.63 -15.63
C GLY A 7 -35.05 34.28 -15.53
N SER A 8 -34.54 34.31 -14.29
CA SER A 8 -33.49 33.47 -13.69
C SER A 8 -32.12 33.22 -14.36
N SER A 9 -31.10 33.58 -13.56
CA SER A 9 -29.68 33.26 -13.64
C SER A 9 -29.36 31.85 -14.15
N GLY A 10 -28.65 31.77 -15.27
CA GLY A 10 -28.01 30.53 -15.71
C GLY A 10 -26.86 30.19 -14.76
N SER A 11 -27.03 29.15 -13.96
CA SER A 11 -25.93 28.54 -13.21
C SER A 11 -24.95 27.93 -14.21
N LEU A 12 -23.78 28.54 -14.37
CA LEU A 12 -22.63 27.85 -14.94
C LEU A 12 -22.27 26.74 -13.93
N ASN A 13 -22.61 25.50 -14.26
CA ASN A 13 -22.16 24.35 -13.51
C ASN A 13 -20.64 24.28 -13.65
N LEU A 14 -19.94 24.78 -12.62
CA LEU A 14 -18.53 24.54 -12.41
C LEU A 14 -18.37 23.03 -12.29
N LEU A 15 -17.75 22.40 -13.28
CA LEU A 15 -17.37 21.01 -13.19
C LEU A 15 -16.48 20.87 -11.95
N GLU A 16 -16.99 20.22 -10.91
CA GLU A 16 -16.21 19.85 -9.73
C GLU A 16 -15.06 18.96 -10.22
N PHE A 17 -13.89 19.56 -10.32
CA PHE A 17 -12.65 18.80 -10.38
C PHE A 17 -12.58 18.02 -9.07
N PRO A 18 -12.56 16.68 -9.09
CA PRO A 18 -12.33 15.93 -7.87
C PRO A 18 -11.00 16.42 -7.30
N SER A 19 -11.07 16.89 -6.05
CA SER A 19 -9.93 17.31 -5.29
C SER A 19 -8.83 16.25 -5.41
N SER A 20 -7.61 16.75 -5.62
CA SER A 20 -6.32 16.04 -5.58
C SER A 20 -6.39 14.72 -4.80
N PRO A 21 -5.76 13.62 -5.30
CA PRO A 21 -5.78 12.34 -4.60
C PRO A 21 -5.43 12.58 -3.14
N ALA A 22 -6.34 12.12 -2.26
CA ALA A 22 -6.21 12.28 -0.82
C ALA A 22 -4.78 11.90 -0.44
N ILE A 23 -4.05 12.86 0.13
CA ILE A 23 -2.73 12.61 0.69
C ILE A 23 -2.98 11.59 1.81
N GLU A 24 -2.63 10.31 1.59
CA GLU A 24 -2.58 9.31 2.66
C GLU A 24 -1.51 9.80 3.65
N GLU A 25 -1.94 10.59 4.63
CA GLU A 25 -1.07 11.12 5.68
C GLU A 25 -0.59 9.95 6.54
N TYR A 26 0.68 9.61 6.37
CA TYR A 26 1.27 8.43 6.97
C TYR A 26 1.88 8.77 8.33
N GLN A 27 1.08 8.62 9.40
CA GLN A 27 1.51 8.90 10.77
C GLN A 27 2.36 7.77 11.40
N SER A 28 3.01 6.91 10.61
CA SER A 28 3.90 5.86 11.13
C SER A 28 5.35 6.23 10.96
N GLU A 29 6.18 5.90 11.95
CA GLU A 29 7.64 5.95 11.80
C GLU A 29 8.10 5.12 10.58
N ILE A 30 9.07 5.64 9.84
CA ILE A 30 9.66 4.95 8.69
C ILE A 30 10.67 3.94 9.20
N ILE A 31 10.47 2.69 8.84
CA ILE A 31 11.35 1.58 9.21
C ILE A 31 12.56 1.55 8.27
N THR A 32 13.75 1.80 8.82
CA THR A 32 15.02 1.81 8.07
C THR A 32 15.83 0.52 8.26
N GLU A 33 15.68 -0.14 9.41
CA GLU A 33 16.37 -1.40 9.69
C GLU A 33 15.50 -2.61 9.30
N SER A 34 16.11 -3.79 9.21
CA SER A 34 15.42 -5.05 8.87
C SER A 34 15.35 -6.06 10.01
N THR A 35 15.73 -5.64 11.21
CA THR A 35 15.86 -6.48 12.42
C THR A 35 14.58 -6.57 13.24
N GLN A 36 13.49 -5.99 12.77
CA GLN A 36 12.20 -6.00 13.46
C GLN A 36 11.70 -7.42 13.57
N THR A 37 11.36 -7.81 14.79
CA THR A 37 10.80 -9.13 15.09
C THR A 37 9.29 -9.21 14.83
N TYR A 38 8.66 -8.07 14.57
CA TYR A 38 7.23 -7.95 14.39
C TYR A 38 6.88 -7.23 13.07
N ILE A 39 6.06 -7.89 12.26
CA ILE A 39 5.62 -7.44 10.94
C ILE A 39 4.09 -7.38 10.91
N GLU A 40 3.55 -6.24 10.49
CA GLU A 40 2.11 -6.01 10.42
C GLU A 40 1.68 -5.13 9.23
N GLU A 41 0.41 -5.24 8.87
CA GLU A 41 -0.19 -4.37 7.87
C GLU A 41 -0.13 -2.91 8.33
N GLY A 42 0.16 -2.00 7.41
CA GLY A 42 0.30 -0.59 7.73
C GLY A 42 1.72 -0.13 8.09
N GLN A 43 2.68 -1.01 8.32
CA GLN A 43 4.07 -0.56 8.45
C GLN A 43 4.63 0.00 7.13
N VAL A 44 5.50 0.99 7.24
CA VAL A 44 6.21 1.60 6.11
C VAL A 44 7.70 1.43 6.27
N TYR A 45 8.32 0.95 5.21
CA TYR A 45 9.75 0.71 5.12
C TYR A 45 10.37 1.69 4.13
N GLN A 46 11.61 2.11 4.41
CA GLN A 46 12.33 3.08 3.59
C GLN A 46 12.45 2.66 2.12
N ASP A 47 12.60 1.35 1.88
CA ASP A 47 12.71 0.77 0.55
C ASP A 47 12.31 -0.71 0.48
N LYS A 48 12.22 -1.23 -0.75
CA LYS A 48 11.90 -2.64 -1.01
C LYS A 48 12.95 -3.60 -0.45
N GLN A 49 14.22 -3.18 -0.42
CA GLN A 49 15.34 -3.99 0.04
C GLN A 49 15.22 -4.27 1.54
N THR A 50 14.84 -3.26 2.30
CA THR A 50 14.58 -3.33 3.74
C THR A 50 13.41 -4.26 4.02
N VAL A 51 12.30 -4.14 3.28
CA VAL A 51 11.18 -5.09 3.36
C VAL A 51 11.64 -6.53 3.05
N ALA A 52 12.43 -6.72 2.00
CA ALA A 52 12.89 -8.04 1.60
C ALA A 52 13.80 -8.68 2.66
N ALA A 53 14.70 -7.90 3.26
CA ALA A 53 15.55 -8.34 4.35
C ALA A 53 14.72 -8.68 5.61
N ALA A 54 13.76 -7.82 5.98
CA ALA A 54 12.87 -8.06 7.11
C ALA A 54 12.06 -9.36 6.92
N MET A 55 11.51 -9.59 5.72
CA MET A 55 10.77 -10.82 5.43
C MET A 55 11.65 -12.07 5.42
N LYS A 56 12.92 -11.96 4.99
CA LYS A 56 13.89 -13.06 5.08
C LYS A 56 14.22 -13.41 6.52
N ASN A 57 14.43 -12.42 7.38
CA ASN A 57 14.65 -12.63 8.80
C ASN A 57 13.41 -13.26 9.46
N TYR A 58 12.23 -12.72 9.16
CA TYR A 58 10.95 -13.24 9.64
C TYR A 58 10.73 -14.70 9.26
N SER A 59 11.03 -15.09 8.01
CA SER A 59 10.86 -16.48 7.58
C SER A 59 11.79 -17.45 8.29
N VAL A 60 13.02 -17.03 8.61
CA VAL A 60 13.96 -17.82 9.41
C VAL A 60 13.45 -17.97 10.85
N MET A 61 13.05 -16.87 11.49
CA MET A 61 12.54 -16.89 12.88
C MET A 61 11.30 -17.79 13.03
N HIS A 62 10.39 -17.73 12.05
CA HIS A 62 9.14 -18.51 12.06
C HIS A 62 9.24 -19.84 11.28
N LYS A 63 10.43 -20.22 10.82
CA LYS A 63 10.75 -21.53 10.22
C LYS A 63 9.86 -21.90 9.01
N PHE A 64 9.62 -20.97 8.11
CA PHE A 64 8.92 -21.25 6.85
C PHE A 64 9.71 -20.76 5.64
N GLN A 65 9.33 -21.23 4.45
CA GLN A 65 9.90 -20.77 3.18
C GLN A 65 8.83 -20.08 2.34
N PHE A 66 9.23 -19.06 1.61
CA PHE A 66 8.38 -18.34 0.67
C PHE A 66 9.08 -18.22 -0.68
N ARG A 67 8.29 -17.90 -1.70
CA ARG A 67 8.79 -17.50 -3.02
C ARG A 67 8.22 -16.15 -3.42
N VAL A 68 8.95 -15.44 -4.27
CA VAL A 68 8.50 -14.18 -4.86
C VAL A 68 7.48 -14.49 -5.95
N LYS A 69 6.23 -14.07 -5.78
CA LYS A 69 5.19 -14.15 -6.82
C LYS A 69 5.28 -12.96 -7.78
N ARG A 70 5.59 -11.77 -7.26
CA ARG A 70 5.75 -10.55 -8.05
C ARG A 70 6.75 -9.61 -7.37
N SER A 71 7.67 -9.04 -8.14
CA SER A 71 8.57 -7.97 -7.69
C SER A 71 8.73 -6.95 -8.81
N SER A 72 8.45 -5.69 -8.51
CA SER A 72 8.65 -4.55 -9.40
C SER A 72 9.07 -3.32 -8.58
N HIS A 73 9.22 -2.16 -9.22
CA HIS A 73 9.42 -0.91 -8.50
C HIS A 73 8.16 -0.46 -7.71
N ARG A 74 6.96 -0.98 -8.05
CA ARG A 74 5.69 -0.65 -7.36
C ARG A 74 5.16 -1.71 -6.42
N SER A 75 5.59 -2.96 -6.55
CA SER A 75 4.94 -4.08 -5.86
C SER A 75 5.95 -5.13 -5.42
N TYR A 76 5.69 -5.71 -4.25
CA TYR A 76 6.41 -6.85 -3.73
C TYR A 76 5.40 -7.84 -3.11
N TRP A 77 5.26 -9.01 -3.73
CA TRP A 77 4.31 -10.04 -3.34
C TRP A 77 5.03 -11.36 -3.10
N LEU A 78 4.94 -11.85 -1.88
CA LEU A 78 5.43 -13.15 -1.45
C LEU A 78 4.28 -14.11 -1.18
N ILE A 79 4.50 -15.37 -1.49
CA ILE A 79 3.57 -16.47 -1.19
C ILE A 79 4.36 -17.64 -0.59
N CYS A 80 3.65 -18.52 0.12
CA CYS A 80 4.24 -19.77 0.57
C CYS A 80 4.75 -20.60 -0.63
N VAL A 81 5.75 -21.45 -0.37
CA VAL A 81 6.21 -22.42 -1.38
C VAL A 81 5.17 -23.52 -1.63
N ALA A 82 4.37 -23.88 -0.62
CA ALA A 82 3.27 -24.84 -0.77
C ALA A 82 2.09 -24.18 -1.50
N GLU A 83 1.65 -24.78 -2.61
CA GLU A 83 0.67 -24.17 -3.53
C GLU A 83 -0.71 -23.92 -2.91
N SER A 84 -1.16 -24.80 -2.02
CA SER A 84 -2.46 -24.71 -1.34
C SER A 84 -2.43 -23.82 -0.09
N CYS A 85 -1.26 -23.33 0.30
CA CYS A 85 -1.10 -22.54 1.52
C CYS A 85 -1.58 -21.10 1.31
N LYS A 86 -2.39 -20.61 2.25
CA LYS A 86 -3.00 -19.26 2.18
C LYS A 86 -2.07 -18.13 2.62
N TRP A 87 -0.90 -18.46 3.18
CA TRP A 87 0.08 -17.49 3.63
C TRP A 87 0.55 -16.61 2.46
N HIS A 88 0.50 -15.30 2.67
CA HIS A 88 0.98 -14.34 1.69
C HIS A 88 1.32 -13.01 2.35
N PHE A 89 2.21 -12.27 1.69
CA PHE A 89 2.63 -10.93 2.08
C PHE A 89 2.61 -10.02 0.85
N LYS A 90 2.05 -8.83 0.98
CA LYS A 90 1.99 -7.81 -0.08
C LYS A 90 2.41 -6.45 0.47
N ALA A 91 3.39 -5.86 -0.20
CA ALA A 91 3.76 -4.47 -0.02
C ALA A 91 3.75 -3.71 -1.36
N THR A 92 3.44 -2.42 -1.31
CA THR A 92 3.43 -1.54 -2.49
C THR A 92 4.21 -0.27 -2.23
N SER A 93 4.79 0.28 -3.29
CA SER A 93 5.36 1.63 -3.25
C SER A 93 4.27 2.65 -2.86
N ILE A 94 4.66 3.68 -2.11
CA ILE A 94 3.81 4.83 -1.78
C ILE A 94 4.08 5.93 -2.80
N ASN A 95 3.06 6.40 -3.51
CA ASN A 95 3.17 7.51 -4.49
C ASN A 95 4.34 7.36 -5.47
N ASP A 96 4.61 6.14 -5.93
CA ASP A 96 5.75 5.79 -6.79
C ASP A 96 7.14 6.17 -6.23
N SER A 97 7.25 6.35 -4.91
CA SER A 97 8.52 6.57 -4.20
C SER A 97 9.28 5.27 -3.94
N ALA A 98 10.48 5.39 -3.36
CA ALA A 98 11.25 4.24 -2.89
C ALA A 98 10.56 3.50 -1.74
N MET A 99 9.76 4.19 -0.91
CA MET A 99 9.16 3.64 0.31
C MET A 99 8.08 2.61 0.02
N PHE A 100 8.02 1.56 0.82
CA PHE A 100 7.05 0.48 0.69
C PHE A 100 6.17 0.35 1.92
N LYS A 101 4.85 0.34 1.71
CA LYS A 101 3.84 0.04 2.74
C LYS A 101 3.42 -1.41 2.66
N ILE A 102 3.32 -2.09 3.80
CA ILE A 102 2.64 -3.38 3.90
C ILE A 102 1.13 -3.15 3.74
N ARG A 103 0.56 -3.68 2.64
CA ARG A 103 -0.86 -3.54 2.30
C ARG A 103 -1.69 -4.75 2.69
N SER A 104 -1.08 -5.94 2.76
CA SER A 104 -1.78 -7.16 3.19
C SER A 104 -0.80 -8.21 3.69
N PHE A 105 -1.13 -8.89 4.78
CA PHE A 105 -0.31 -9.94 5.37
C PHE A 105 -1.17 -11.04 6.05
N SER A 106 -1.34 -12.16 5.36
CA SER A 106 -1.90 -13.37 5.98
C SER A 106 -0.79 -14.21 6.60
N ARG A 107 -0.79 -14.27 7.94
CA ARG A 107 0.16 -15.05 8.74
C ARG A 107 -0.19 -16.54 8.83
N GLN A 108 -1.39 -16.94 8.38
CA GLN A 108 -1.87 -18.31 8.53
C GLN A 108 -1.27 -19.22 7.45
N HIS A 109 -0.58 -20.27 7.90
CA HIS A 109 -0.26 -21.43 7.07
C HIS A 109 -1.42 -22.44 7.10
N THR A 110 -1.54 -23.27 6.07
CA THR A 110 -2.57 -24.32 5.92
C THR A 110 -1.92 -25.67 6.12
#